data_AF-A0A5K0Y243-F1
#
_entry.id   AF-A0A5K0Y243-F1
#
_cell.length_a   1.000
_cell.length_b   1.000
_cell.length_c   1.000
_cell.angle_alpha   90.00
_cell.angle_beta   90.00
_cell.angle_gamma   90.00
#
_symmetry.space_group_name_H-M   'P 1'
#
loop_
_entity.id
_entity.type
_entity.pdbx_description
1 polymer ?
#
loop_
_entity_poly.entity_id
_entity_poly.type
_entity_poly.pdbx_seq_one_letter_code
_entity_poly.pdbx_strand_id
1 'polypeptide(L)' 'GGIYTLPSHLSVGARDLIPRMLVVDPMKRITIPEIRQHPWFQAHLPRYLAVPPPDTLQQAKK' A
#
# COMPACT_ATOMS: atom_id res chain seq x y z
N GLY A 1 -9.92 8.89 -12.40
CA GLY A 1 -9.78 8.41 -11.01
C GLY A 1 -11.11 7.82 -10.57
N GLY A 2 -11.11 6.82 -9.69
CA GLY A 2 -12.36 6.30 -9.12
C GLY A 2 -13.01 7.38 -8.26
N ILE A 3 -14.34 7.43 -8.21
CA ILE A 3 -15.07 8.40 -7.39
C ILE A 3 -15.17 7.83 -5.97
N TYR A 4 -14.52 8.48 -5.01
CA TYR A 4 -14.60 8.18 -3.58
C TYR A 4 -14.37 9.45 -2.76
N THR A 5 -14.81 9.45 -1.52
CA THR A 5 -14.60 10.54 -0.55
C THR A 5 -13.71 10.05 0.58
N LEU A 6 -12.69 10.84 0.93
CA LEU A 6 -11.82 10.54 2.07
C LEU A 6 -12.41 11.16 3.35
N PRO A 7 -12.69 10.35 4.39
CA PRO A 7 -13.18 10.87 5.67
C PRO A 7 -12.23 11.87 6.33
N SER A 8 -12.79 12.82 7.08
CA SER A 8 -12.04 13.87 7.78
C SER A 8 -11.12 13.32 8.89
N HIS A 9 -11.47 12.17 9.47
CA HIS A 9 -10.75 11.57 10.59
C HIS A 9 -9.50 10.77 10.18
N LEU A 10 -9.24 10.62 8.88
CA LEU A 10 -8.04 9.93 8.41
C LEU A 10 -6.78 10.75 8.72
N SER A 11 -5.74 10.06 9.21
CA SER A 11 -4.42 10.67 9.39
C SER A 11 -3.82 11.11 8.05
N VAL A 12 -2.91 12.08 8.09
CA VAL A 12 -2.26 12.62 6.89
C VAL A 12 -1.61 11.51 6.05
N GLY A 13 -0.93 10.55 6.69
CA GLY A 13 -0.33 9.42 5.99
C GLY A 13 -1.34 8.47 5.34
N ALA A 14 -2.51 8.25 5.96
CA ALA A 14 -3.57 7.42 5.38
C ALA A 14 -4.20 8.11 4.15
N ARG A 15 -4.38 9.44 4.24
CA ARG A 15 -4.91 10.27 3.14
C ARG A 15 -4.00 10.31 1.93
N ASP A 16 -2.69 10.14 2.11
CA ASP A 16 -1.75 10.04 1.00
C ASP A 16 -1.72 8.61 0.40
N LEU A 17 -1.75 7.57 1.23
CA LEU A 17 -1.61 6.18 0.78
C LEU A 17 -2.86 5.65 0.05
N ILE A 18 -4.06 5.91 0.60
CA ILE A 18 -5.32 5.34 0.06
C ILE A 18 -5.55 5.74 -1.40
N PRO A 19 -5.43 7.01 -1.80
CA PRO A 19 -5.57 7.42 -3.19
C PRO A 19 -4.61 6.73 -4.16
N ARG A 20 -3.37 6.49 -3.72
CA ARG A 20 -2.33 5.82 -4.53
C ARG A 20 -2.64 4.34 -4.77
N MET A 21 -3.32 3.69 -3.83
CA MET A 21 -3.82 2.32 -3.97
C MET A 21 -5.07 2.23 -4.86
N LEU A 22 -5.93 3.25 -4.83
CA LEU A 22 -7.18 3.32 -5.59
C LEU A 22 -7.04 3.97 -6.97
N VAL A 23 -5.81 4.08 -7.50
CA VAL A 23 -5.56 4.55 -8.85
C VAL A 23 -6.15 3.54 -9.85
N VAL A 24 -6.99 4.06 -10.76
CA VAL A 24 -7.71 3.27 -11.77
C VAL A 24 -6.73 2.59 -12.73
N ASP A 25 -5.74 3.35 -13.19
CA ASP A 25 -4.69 2.87 -14.08
C ASP A 25 -3.72 1.97 -13.29
N PRO A 26 -3.63 0.66 -13.61
CA PRO A 26 -2.75 -0.25 -12.90
C PRO A 26 -1.26 0.07 -13.10
N MET A 27 -0.89 0.72 -14.20
CA MET A 27 0.52 1.10 -14.47
C MET A 27 0.96 2.29 -13.61
N LYS A 28 0.01 3.07 -13.08
CA LYS A 28 0.25 4.22 -12.20
C LYS A 28 -0.11 3.93 -10.73
N ARG A 29 -0.66 2.74 -10.46
CA ARG A 29 -1.05 2.32 -9.11
C ARG A 29 0.19 1.98 -8.32
N ILE A 30 0.22 2.40 -7.06
CA ILE A 30 1.30 2.05 -6.14
C ILE A 30 1.43 0.52 -6.02
N THR A 31 2.65 0.04 -6.10
CA THR A 31 3.00 -1.38 -6.02
C THR A 31 3.18 -1.82 -4.55
N ILE A 32 3.13 -3.13 -4.30
CA ILE A 32 3.35 -3.66 -2.94
C ILE A 32 4.71 -3.25 -2.35
N PRO A 33 5.85 -3.31 -3.09
CA PRO A 33 7.12 -2.82 -2.58
C PRO A 33 7.09 -1.35 -2.16
N GLU A 34 6.45 -0.48 -2.95
CA GLU A 34 6.31 0.94 -2.64
C GLU A 34 5.41 1.18 -1.42
N ILE A 35 4.32 0.41 -1.27
CA ILE A 35 3.48 0.46 -0.05
C ILE A 35 4.31 0.10 1.19
N ARG A 36 5.16 -0.94 1.13
CA ARG A 36 6.02 -1.36 2.25
C ARG A 36 7.04 -0.29 2.65
N GLN A 37 7.41 0.59 1.71
CA GLN A 37 8.31 1.71 1.96
C GLN A 37 7.58 2.96 2.49
N HIS A 38 6.25 2.99 2.44
CA HIS A 38 5.49 4.16 2.81
C HIS A 38 5.54 4.41 4.34
N PRO A 39 5.77 5.65 4.81
CA PRO A 39 5.92 5.95 6.24
C PRO A 39 4.71 5.54 7.09
N TRP A 40 3.49 5.69 6.53
CA TRP A 40 2.26 5.26 7.22
C TRP A 40 2.22 3.74 7.45
N PHE A 41 2.76 2.95 6.51
CA PHE A 41 2.82 1.49 6.65
C PHE A 41 3.87 1.06 7.69
N GLN A 42 4.99 1.78 7.76
CA GLN A 42 6.11 1.44 8.64
C GLN A 42 5.91 1.83 10.10
N ALA A 43 5.11 2.87 10.38
CA ALA A 43 4.99 3.49 11.70
C ALA A 43 4.68 2.51 12.84
N HIS A 44 3.92 1.44 12.57
CA HIS A 44 3.57 0.41 13.56
C HIS A 44 3.69 -1.00 12.97
N LEU A 45 4.65 -1.22 12.06
CA LEU A 45 4.81 -2.50 11.38
C LEU A 45 5.45 -3.54 12.33
N PRO A 46 4.74 -4.65 12.66
CA PRO A 46 5.34 -5.73 13.43
C PRO A 46 6.53 -6.35 12.69
N ARG A 47 7.61 -6.68 13.43
CA ARG A 47 8.87 -7.19 12.85
C ARG A 47 8.69 -8.44 11.97
N TYR A 48 7.75 -9.32 12.32
CA TYR A 48 7.48 -10.54 11.55
C TYR A 48 6.87 -10.25 10.16
N LEU A 49 6.24 -9.09 9.96
CA LEU A 49 5.73 -8.64 8.67
C LEU A 49 6.76 -7.81 7.87
N ALA A 50 7.80 -7.30 8.54
CA ALA A 50 8.87 -6.53 7.91
C ALA A 50 9.72 -7.39 6.98
N VAL A 51 9.85 -8.69 7.27
CA VAL A 51 10.52 -9.66 6.40
C VAL A 51 9.59 -10.02 5.23
N PRO A 52 10.02 -9.91 3.96
CA PRO A 52 9.24 -10.44 2.86
C PRO A 52 9.11 -11.97 3.02
N PRO A 53 7.91 -12.56 2.84
CA PRO A 53 7.75 -14.00 2.92
C PRO A 53 8.72 -14.71 1.96
N PRO A 54 9.32 -15.85 2.33
CA PRO A 54 10.30 -16.54 1.49
C PRO A 54 9.82 -17.00 0.10
N ASP A 55 8.55 -16.81 -0.28
CA ASP A 55 7.99 -17.33 -1.55
C ASP A 55 7.09 -16.37 -2.34
N THR A 56 7.23 -15.05 -2.21
CA THR A 56 6.41 -14.11 -3.02
C THR A 56 6.64 -14.24 -4.54
N LEU A 57 7.75 -14.84 -4.98
CA LEU A 57 8.03 -15.08 -6.40
C LEU A 57 7.31 -16.30 -6.99
N GLN A 58 6.83 -17.25 -6.15
CA GLN A 58 6.11 -18.43 -6.64
C GLN A 58 4.61 -18.17 -6.81
N GLN A 59 4.02 -17.29 -6.00
CA GLN A 59 2.59 -17.00 -6.05
C GLN A 59 2.18 -16.16 -7.27
N ALA A 60 3.11 -15.41 -7.87
CA ALA A 60 2.88 -14.65 -9.11
C ALA A 60 2.93 -15.48 -10.40
N LYS A 61 3.21 -16.79 -10.30
CA LYS A 61 3.32 -17.72 -11.44
C LYS A 61 2.22 -18.80 -11.49
N LYS A 62 1.18 -18.69 -10.65
CA LYS A 62 -0.02 -19.55 -10.75
C LYS A 62 -1.17 -18.83 -11.42
#